data_AF-A0A7X3LDK7-F1
#
_entry.id   AF-A0A7X3LDK7-F1
#
_cell.length_a   1.000
_cell.length_b   1.000
_cell.length_c   1.000
_cell.angle_alpha   90.00
_cell.angle_beta   90.00
_cell.angle_gamma   90.00
#
_symmetry.space_group_name_H-M   'P 1'
#
loop_
_entity.id
_entity.type
_entity.pdbx_description
1 polymer ?
#
loop_
_entity_poly.entity_id
_entity_poly.type
_entity_poly.pdbx_seq_one_letter_code
_entity_poly.pdbx_strand_id
1 'polypeptide(L)'
;MILYTSGTTGAPKGVVNSHAAYLAAGRHTAAMVGLTPGDRCMVVLPLFHANPQMYAVMSALHVGSTLILRDRFSAGRFFEDAARFGATGFTFVGTVLAILAARHPDPRRDHALRFCLGGGAPLSVWHEVEERFGIKVHELYGMTEIGGWVTANTLTHTRHGSSAPTRQGRSWCVRASQT
;
A
#
# COMPACT_ATOMS: atom_id res chain seq x y z
N MET A 1 5.64 -4.73 -18.28
CA MET A 1 4.34 -4.05 -18.07
C MET A 1 4.50 -2.56 -18.27
N ILE A 2 3.47 -1.88 -18.78
CA ILE A 2 3.46 -0.42 -18.90
C ILE A 2 2.39 0.11 -17.94
N LEU A 3 2.78 1.03 -17.05
CA LEU A 3 1.88 1.71 -16.12
C LEU A 3 1.92 3.20 -16.41
N TYR A 4 0.75 3.83 -16.45
CA TYR A 4 0.66 5.27 -16.69
C TYR A 4 0.64 6.05 -15.38
N THR A 5 1.49 7.07 -15.29
CA THR A 5 1.55 8.00 -14.16
C THR A 5 1.23 9.42 -14.60
N SER A 6 0.81 10.27 -13.66
CA SER A 6 0.58 11.69 -13.94
C SER A 6 1.87 12.37 -14.39
N GLY A 7 1.89 12.94 -15.59
CA GLY A 7 2.99 13.75 -16.08
C GLY A 7 2.87 15.21 -15.61
N THR A 8 3.98 15.81 -15.19
CA THR A 8 4.05 17.25 -14.84
C THR A 8 3.78 18.17 -16.04
N THR A 9 3.86 17.64 -17.26
CA THR A 9 3.63 18.34 -18.53
C THR A 9 2.22 18.06 -19.12
N GLY A 10 1.28 17.59 -18.29
CA GLY A 10 -0.10 17.31 -18.67
C GLY A 10 -0.35 15.88 -19.15
N ALA A 11 0.35 15.43 -20.19
CA ALA A 11 0.17 14.07 -20.72
C ALA A 11 0.69 12.99 -19.75
N PRO A 12 -0.07 11.90 -19.51
CA PRO A 12 0.42 10.77 -18.72
C PRO A 12 1.69 10.16 -19.31
N LYS A 13 2.64 9.79 -18.45
CA LYS A 13 3.88 9.13 -18.86
C LYS A 13 3.74 7.62 -18.71
N GLY A 14 4.13 6.87 -19.73
CA GLY A 14 4.18 5.41 -19.69
C GLY A 14 5.49 4.94 -19.04
N VAL A 15 5.40 4.35 -17.87
CA VAL A 15 6.53 3.74 -17.19
C VAL A 15 6.65 2.28 -17.61
N VAL A 16 7.75 1.96 -18.29
CA VAL A 16 8.04 0.60 -18.75
C VAL A 16 8.79 -0.16 -17.67
N ASN A 17 8.14 -1.16 -17.10
CA ASN A 17 8.75 -2.09 -16.15
C ASN A 17 9.07 -3.41 -16.84
N SER A 18 10.32 -3.85 -16.73
CA SER A 18 10.74 -5.17 -17.23
C SER A 18 10.02 -6.29 -16.49
N HIS A 19 9.90 -7.46 -17.11
CA HIS A 19 9.32 -8.61 -16.44
C HIS A 19 10.13 -9.01 -15.19
N ALA A 20 11.46 -8.92 -15.26
CA ALA A 20 12.35 -9.18 -14.14
C ALA A 20 12.10 -8.23 -12.95
N ALA A 21 11.87 -6.94 -13.20
CA ALA A 21 11.52 -5.98 -12.16
C ALA A 21 10.19 -6.34 -11.48
N TYR A 22 9.18 -6.71 -12.28
CA TYR A 22 7.88 -7.13 -11.75
C TYR A 22 7.99 -8.37 -10.85
N LEU A 23 8.67 -9.42 -11.33
CA LEU A 23 8.92 -10.64 -10.54
C LEU A 23 9.70 -10.34 -9.25
N ALA A 24 10.72 -9.47 -9.33
CA ALA A 24 11.51 -9.06 -8.17
C ALA A 24 10.64 -8.35 -7.13
N ALA A 25 9.76 -7.43 -7.56
CA ALA A 25 8.84 -6.73 -6.66
C ALA A 25 7.92 -7.68 -5.91
N GLY A 26 7.33 -8.67 -6.59
CA GLY A 26 6.49 -9.70 -5.97
C GLY A 26 7.25 -10.54 -4.95
N ARG A 27 8.43 -11.05 -5.32
CA ARG A 27 9.30 -11.84 -4.44
C ARG A 27 9.73 -11.08 -3.20
N HIS A 28 10.24 -9.86 -3.36
CA HIS A 28 10.70 -9.06 -2.22
C HIS A 28 9.52 -8.67 -1.33
N THR A 29 8.36 -8.34 -1.90
CA THR A 29 7.17 -8.02 -1.11
C THR A 29 6.70 -9.22 -0.30
N ALA A 30 6.65 -10.41 -0.89
CA ALA A 30 6.31 -11.64 -0.18
C ALA A 30 7.26 -11.91 0.99
N ALA A 31 8.57 -11.77 0.78
CA ALA A 31 9.56 -11.93 1.85
C ALA A 31 9.43 -10.85 2.94
N MET A 32 9.15 -9.59 2.56
CA MET A 32 9.03 -8.45 3.46
C MET A 32 7.95 -8.64 4.53
N VAL A 33 6.81 -9.24 4.18
CA VAL A 33 5.66 -9.47 5.07
C VAL A 33 5.50 -10.93 5.50
N GLY A 34 6.39 -11.83 5.04
CA GLY A 34 6.30 -13.27 5.29
C GLY A 34 5.02 -13.89 4.72
N LEU A 35 4.68 -13.53 3.48
CA LEU A 35 3.48 -14.01 2.81
C LEU A 35 3.56 -15.52 2.54
N THR A 36 2.47 -16.23 2.78
CA THR A 36 2.35 -17.68 2.64
C THR A 36 1.22 -18.06 1.67
N PRO A 37 1.16 -19.32 1.18
CA PRO A 37 0.03 -19.79 0.38
C PRO A 37 -1.33 -19.72 1.12
N GLY A 38 -1.32 -19.72 2.45
CA GLY A 38 -2.53 -19.61 3.28
C GLY A 38 -3.08 -18.19 3.39
N ASP A 39 -2.32 -17.18 2.96
CA ASP A 39 -2.73 -15.78 3.05
C ASP A 39 -3.77 -15.39 2.01
N ARG A 40 -4.58 -14.39 2.37
CA ARG A 40 -5.69 -13.88 1.56
C ARG A 40 -5.60 -12.36 1.53
N CYS A 41 -5.00 -11.82 0.47
CA CYS A 41 -4.74 -10.40 0.32
C CYS A 41 -5.94 -9.69 -0.32
N MET A 42 -6.57 -8.79 0.43
CA MET A 42 -7.63 -7.93 -0.09
C MET A 42 -7.05 -6.76 -0.87
N VAL A 43 -7.49 -6.59 -2.12
CA VAL A 43 -7.08 -5.50 -2.99
C VAL A 43 -8.14 -4.41 -2.93
N VAL A 44 -7.78 -3.29 -2.31
CA VAL A 44 -8.65 -2.10 -2.15
C VAL A 44 -8.21 -0.91 -3.00
N LEU A 45 -7.21 -1.12 -3.87
CA LEU A 45 -6.67 -0.11 -4.77
C LEU A 45 -6.87 -0.55 -6.23
N PRO A 46 -7.08 0.38 -7.18
CA PRO A 46 -7.25 0.00 -8.59
C PRO A 46 -6.03 -0.70 -9.18
N LEU A 47 -6.25 -1.82 -9.88
CA LEU A 47 -5.21 -2.66 -10.48
C LEU A 47 -4.43 -2.01 -11.63
N PHE A 48 -4.77 -0.79 -12.05
CA PHE A 48 -3.96 -0.02 -12.99
C PHE A 48 -2.85 0.80 -12.31
N HIS A 49 -2.73 0.72 -10.97
CA HIS A 49 -1.62 1.32 -10.22
C HIS A 49 -0.53 0.30 -9.87
N ALA A 50 0.71 0.79 -9.75
CA ALA A 50 1.87 -0.02 -9.39
C ALA A 50 1.71 -0.78 -8.07
N ASN A 51 1.18 -0.12 -7.04
CA ASN A 51 1.05 -0.68 -5.70
C ASN A 51 0.28 -2.01 -5.69
N PRO A 52 -1.03 -2.07 -6.00
CA PRO A 52 -1.75 -3.34 -5.94
C PRO A 52 -1.24 -4.37 -6.97
N GLN A 53 -0.72 -3.93 -8.13
CA GLN A 53 -0.12 -4.83 -9.12
C GLN A 53 1.14 -5.53 -8.60
N MET A 54 2.06 -4.77 -8.02
CA MET A 54 3.37 -5.29 -7.62
C MET A 54 3.30 -5.92 -6.23
N TYR A 55 2.53 -5.32 -5.32
CA TYR A 55 2.57 -5.68 -3.90
C TYR A 55 1.52 -6.70 -3.50
N ALA A 56 0.38 -6.76 -4.20
CA ALA A 56 -0.63 -7.78 -3.99
C ALA A 56 -0.61 -8.82 -5.11
N VAL A 57 -0.79 -8.42 -6.37
CA VAL A 57 -0.96 -9.40 -7.47
C VAL A 57 0.30 -10.25 -7.66
N MET A 58 1.46 -9.62 -7.86
CA MET A 58 2.68 -10.38 -8.12
C MET A 58 3.22 -11.12 -6.88
N SER A 59 3.00 -10.61 -5.67
CA SER A 59 3.38 -11.33 -4.45
C SER A 59 2.50 -12.56 -4.25
N ALA A 60 1.19 -12.46 -4.50
CA ALA A 60 0.26 -13.58 -4.42
C ALA A 60 0.55 -14.65 -5.47
N LEU A 61 0.80 -14.25 -6.72
CA LEU A 61 1.22 -15.16 -7.78
C LEU A 61 2.56 -15.84 -7.46
N HIS A 62 3.49 -15.12 -6.81
CA HIS A 62 4.79 -15.67 -6.46
C HIS A 62 4.72 -16.79 -5.40
N VAL A 63 3.87 -16.63 -4.38
CA VAL A 63 3.76 -17.61 -3.27
C VAL A 63 2.56 -18.55 -3.39
N GLY A 64 1.65 -18.32 -4.33
CA GLY A 64 0.40 -19.08 -4.45
C GLY A 64 -0.67 -18.69 -3.42
N SER A 65 -0.73 -17.43 -3.00
CA SER A 65 -1.75 -16.94 -2.07
C SER A 65 -3.03 -16.47 -2.79
N THR A 66 -4.08 -16.16 -2.03
CA THR A 66 -5.38 -15.74 -2.59
C THR A 66 -5.48 -14.22 -2.69
N LEU A 67 -6.05 -13.72 -3.80
CA LEU A 67 -6.47 -12.32 -3.93
C LEU A 67 -7.98 -12.18 -3.74
N ILE A 68 -8.39 -11.24 -2.88
CA ILE A 68 -9.78 -10.81 -2.74
C ILE A 68 -9.93 -9.48 -3.47
N LEU A 69 -10.44 -9.54 -4.70
CA LEU A 69 -10.66 -8.36 -5.52
C LEU A 69 -12.01 -7.73 -5.18
N ARG A 70 -12.00 -6.45 -4.81
CA ARG A 70 -13.21 -5.65 -4.64
C ARG A 70 -13.33 -4.69 -5.81
N ASP A 71 -14.55 -4.52 -6.30
CA ASP A 71 -14.87 -3.59 -7.39
C ASP A 71 -14.50 -2.13 -7.02
N ARG A 72 -14.76 -1.76 -5.76
CA ARG A 72 -14.41 -0.45 -5.22
C ARG A 72 -14.07 -0.53 -3.74
N PHE A 73 -13.21 0.39 -3.30
CA PHE A 73 -12.99 0.60 -1.88
C PHE A 73 -14.29 1.09 -1.20
N SER A 74 -14.62 0.49 -0.07
CA SER A 74 -15.74 0.93 0.77
C SER A 74 -15.30 0.89 2.23
N ALA A 75 -15.09 2.07 2.81
CA ALA A 75 -14.69 2.17 4.21
C ALA A 75 -15.71 1.52 5.15
N GLY A 76 -17.01 1.72 4.90
CA GLY A 76 -18.08 1.15 5.73
C GLY A 76 -18.08 -0.37 5.76
N ARG A 77 -17.90 -1.02 4.60
CA ARG A 77 -17.91 -2.49 4.48
C ARG A 77 -16.53 -3.13 4.65
N PHE A 78 -15.46 -2.36 4.85
CA PHE A 78 -14.09 -2.86 4.81
C PHE A 78 -13.87 -4.05 5.75
N PHE A 79 -14.24 -3.90 7.02
CA PHE A 79 -14.06 -4.95 8.03
C PHE A 79 -15.04 -6.11 7.86
N GLU A 80 -16.26 -5.85 7.41
CA GLU A 80 -17.24 -6.89 7.08
C GLU A 80 -16.76 -7.76 5.91
N ASP A 81 -16.25 -7.13 4.85
CA ASP A 81 -15.66 -7.81 3.71
C ASP A 81 -14.39 -8.59 4.14
N ALA A 82 -13.53 -7.98 4.97
CA ALA A 82 -12.35 -8.65 5.50
C ALA A 82 -12.71 -9.91 6.30
N ALA A 83 -13.70 -9.83 7.19
CA ALA A 83 -14.19 -10.97 7.96
C ALA A 83 -14.84 -12.03 7.05
N ARG A 84 -15.76 -11.62 6.18
CA ARG A 84 -16.50 -12.49 5.26
C ARG A 84 -15.59 -13.30 4.35
N PHE A 85 -14.56 -12.67 3.80
CA PHE A 85 -13.65 -13.31 2.85
C PHE A 85 -12.38 -13.87 3.51
N GLY A 86 -12.24 -13.75 4.82
CA GLY A 86 -11.08 -14.21 5.58
C GLY A 86 -9.79 -13.51 5.20
N ALA A 87 -9.84 -12.21 4.91
CA ALA A 87 -8.66 -11.45 4.51
C ALA A 87 -7.61 -11.46 5.63
N THR A 88 -6.35 -11.77 5.30
CA THR A 88 -5.21 -11.77 6.23
C THR A 88 -4.32 -10.55 6.05
N GLY A 89 -4.41 -9.86 4.90
CA GLY A 89 -3.77 -8.57 4.71
C GLY A 89 -4.34 -7.77 3.56
N PHE A 90 -3.88 -6.53 3.39
CA PHE A 90 -4.29 -5.67 2.29
C PHE A 90 -3.21 -4.64 1.93
N THR A 91 -3.25 -4.11 0.71
CA THR A 91 -2.41 -2.99 0.30
C THR A 91 -3.07 -1.65 0.59
N PHE A 92 -2.32 -0.64 1.02
CA PHE A 92 -2.85 0.69 1.32
C PHE A 92 -2.07 1.83 0.63
N VAL A 93 -2.73 2.99 0.56
CA VAL A 93 -2.09 4.31 0.52
C VAL A 93 -2.54 5.08 1.76
N GLY A 94 -1.76 6.02 2.27
CA GLY A 94 -2.05 6.67 3.56
C GLY A 94 -3.49 7.16 3.73
N THR A 95 -4.08 7.68 2.65
CA THR A 95 -5.49 8.12 2.62
C THR A 95 -6.48 6.98 2.95
N VAL A 96 -6.22 5.74 2.50
CA VAL A 96 -7.06 4.58 2.85
C VAL A 96 -7.05 4.35 4.36
N LEU A 97 -5.86 4.35 4.99
CA LEU A 97 -5.77 4.16 6.44
C LEU A 97 -6.45 5.31 7.19
N ALA A 98 -6.26 6.55 6.75
CA ALA A 98 -6.90 7.71 7.36
C ALA A 98 -8.44 7.65 7.25
N ILE A 99 -8.97 7.23 6.10
CA ILE A 99 -10.41 7.04 5.91
C ILE A 99 -10.94 5.91 6.83
N LEU A 100 -10.23 4.80 6.94
CA LEU A 100 -10.63 3.70 7.83
C LEU A 100 -10.61 4.15 9.29
N ALA A 101 -9.56 4.87 9.69
CA ALA A 101 -9.42 5.40 11.04
C ALA A 101 -10.55 6.39 11.39
N ALA A 102 -10.91 7.28 10.47
CA ALA A 102 -12.01 8.22 10.68
C ALA A 102 -13.39 7.54 10.67
N ARG A 103 -13.57 6.49 9.86
CA ARG A 103 -14.88 5.82 9.71
C ARG A 103 -15.20 4.87 10.86
N HIS A 104 -14.19 4.27 11.49
CA HIS A 104 -14.36 3.27 12.55
C HIS A 104 -13.66 3.77 13.82
N PRO A 105 -14.29 4.68 14.59
CA PRO A 105 -13.67 5.28 15.77
C PRO A 105 -13.40 4.25 16.88
N ASP A 106 -14.24 3.22 16.96
CA ASP A 106 -14.12 2.15 17.96
C ASP A 106 -13.12 1.07 17.51
N PRO A 107 -12.54 0.30 18.46
CA PRO A 107 -11.75 -0.88 18.14
C PRO A 107 -12.51 -1.89 17.27
N ARG A 108 -11.87 -2.38 16.22
CA ARG A 108 -12.42 -3.40 15.30
C ARG A 108 -11.38 -4.48 15.09
N ARG A 109 -11.59 -5.64 15.70
CA ARG A 109 -10.67 -6.79 15.68
C ARG A 109 -11.38 -8.10 15.31
N ASP A 110 -12.64 -8.01 14.90
CA ASP A 110 -13.50 -9.08 14.41
C ASP A 110 -13.13 -9.48 12.97
N HIS A 111 -11.85 -9.72 12.70
CA HIS A 111 -11.32 -10.06 11.38
C HIS A 111 -9.98 -10.81 11.48
N ALA A 112 -9.54 -11.42 10.39
CA ALA A 112 -8.26 -12.15 10.33
C ALA A 112 -7.06 -11.30 9.86
N LEU A 113 -7.24 -10.00 9.63
CA LEU A 113 -6.17 -9.12 9.14
C LEU A 113 -5.00 -9.08 10.14
N ARG A 114 -3.81 -9.46 9.65
CA ARG A 114 -2.54 -9.45 10.37
C ARG A 114 -1.68 -8.26 9.97
N PHE A 115 -1.70 -7.89 8.70
CA PHE A 115 -0.82 -6.87 8.15
C PHE A 115 -1.49 -5.99 7.10
N CYS A 116 -0.94 -4.80 6.89
CA CYS A 116 -1.16 -4.01 5.70
C CYS A 116 0.16 -3.47 5.17
N LEU A 117 0.29 -3.28 3.87
CA LEU A 117 1.52 -2.76 3.27
C LEU A 117 1.25 -1.63 2.27
N GLY A 118 2.10 -0.62 2.28
CA GLY A 118 1.83 0.59 1.51
C GLY A 118 2.70 1.76 1.95
N GLY A 119 2.39 2.95 1.47
CA GLY A 119 3.17 4.15 1.73
C GLY A 119 2.32 5.36 2.09
N GLY A 120 2.93 6.29 2.83
CA GLY A 120 2.40 7.62 3.08
C GLY A 120 1.36 7.71 4.20
N ALA A 121 1.37 6.78 5.16
CA ALA A 121 0.50 6.85 6.33
C ALA A 121 0.98 7.96 7.27
N PRO A 122 0.11 8.90 7.71
CA PRO A 122 0.45 9.77 8.82
C PRO A 122 0.79 8.95 10.07
N LEU A 123 1.78 9.40 10.86
CA LEU A 123 2.25 8.65 12.02
C LEU A 123 1.13 8.38 13.05
N SER A 124 0.26 9.35 13.30
CA SER A 124 -0.90 9.15 14.19
C SER A 124 -1.85 8.06 13.67
N VAL A 125 -2.17 8.09 12.39
CA VAL A 125 -3.03 7.10 11.73
C VAL A 125 -2.40 5.70 11.79
N TRP A 126 -1.08 5.60 11.65
CA TRP A 126 -0.39 4.33 11.82
C TRP A 126 -0.63 3.73 13.20
N HIS A 127 -0.35 4.50 14.26
CA HIS A 127 -0.55 4.04 15.63
C HIS A 127 -2.00 3.64 15.88
N GLU A 128 -2.95 4.45 15.43
CA GLU A 128 -4.38 4.12 15.53
C GLU A 128 -4.73 2.80 14.84
N VAL A 129 -4.17 2.51 13.67
CA VAL A 129 -4.43 1.24 12.96
C VAL A 129 -3.85 0.04 13.72
N GLU A 130 -2.61 0.14 14.21
CA GLU A 130 -1.99 -0.93 15.00
C GLU A 130 -2.74 -1.17 16.33
N GLU A 131 -3.10 -0.10 17.03
CA GLU A 131 -3.73 -0.15 18.36
C GLU A 131 -5.22 -0.50 18.31
N ARG A 132 -6.00 0.12 17.42
CA ARG A 132 -7.46 -0.11 17.38
C ARG A 132 -7.85 -1.33 16.57
N PHE A 133 -7.13 -1.60 15.47
CA PHE A 133 -7.50 -2.68 14.55
C PHE A 133 -6.59 -3.90 14.69
N GLY A 134 -5.45 -3.80 15.37
CA GLY A 134 -4.53 -4.93 15.54
C GLY A 134 -3.81 -5.32 14.25
N ILE A 135 -3.71 -4.39 13.29
CA ILE A 135 -3.14 -4.64 11.97
C ILE A 135 -1.73 -4.06 11.93
N LYS A 136 -0.72 -4.91 11.70
CA LYS A 136 0.66 -4.45 11.56
C LYS A 136 0.83 -3.64 10.27
N VAL A 137 1.32 -2.41 10.37
CA VAL A 137 1.55 -1.57 9.19
C VAL A 137 3.00 -1.75 8.71
N HIS A 138 3.17 -2.22 7.48
CA HIS A 138 4.44 -2.31 6.77
C HIS A 138 4.56 -1.15 5.79
N GLU A 139 5.19 -0.07 6.24
CA GLU A 139 5.44 1.07 5.37
C GLU A 139 6.63 0.83 4.44
N LEU A 140 6.47 1.28 3.20
CA LEU A 140 7.50 1.29 2.18
C LEU A 140 7.54 2.63 1.44
N TYR A 141 8.71 2.93 0.88
CA TYR A 141 8.89 4.02 -0.07
C TYR A 141 9.21 3.46 -1.45
N GLY A 142 8.49 3.96 -2.44
CA GLY A 142 8.53 3.44 -3.79
C GLY A 142 7.89 4.38 -4.80
N MET A 143 8.16 4.10 -6.07
CA MET A 143 7.64 4.82 -7.24
C MET A 143 7.43 3.82 -8.37
N THR A 144 6.61 4.20 -9.35
CA THR A 144 6.35 3.32 -10.50
C THR A 144 7.63 3.12 -11.33
N GLU A 145 8.46 4.15 -11.41
CA GLU A 145 9.70 4.28 -12.19
C GLU A 145 10.83 3.35 -11.72
N ILE A 146 10.79 2.92 -10.46
CA ILE A 146 11.80 2.02 -9.87
C ILE A 146 11.34 0.55 -9.84
N GLY A 147 10.15 0.26 -10.37
CA GLY A 147 9.58 -1.09 -10.37
C GLY A 147 9.06 -1.56 -9.02
N GLY A 148 8.54 -0.63 -8.21
CA GLY A 148 7.92 -0.95 -6.92
C GLY A 148 8.49 -0.08 -5.81
N TRP A 149 9.20 -0.70 -4.86
CA TRP A 149 9.74 -0.05 -3.67
C TRP A 149 11.24 -0.29 -3.53
N VAL A 150 11.92 0.64 -2.85
CA VAL A 150 13.38 0.60 -2.59
C VAL A 150 13.71 0.45 -1.11
N THR A 151 12.87 0.98 -0.22
CA THR A 151 13.03 0.84 1.22
C THR A 151 11.70 0.46 1.84
N ALA A 152 11.75 -0.38 2.87
CA ALA A 152 10.55 -0.84 3.57
C ALA A 152 10.87 -1.29 4.99
N ASN A 153 9.85 -1.23 5.84
CA ASN A 153 9.84 -1.89 7.14
C ASN A 153 9.53 -3.39 6.96
N THR A 154 10.39 -4.23 7.53
CA THR A 154 10.26 -5.68 7.48
C THR A 154 9.64 -6.21 8.77
N LEU A 155 9.30 -7.51 8.79
CA LEU A 155 8.81 -8.21 9.99
C LEU A 155 9.70 -8.03 11.21
N THR A 156 11.02 -7.93 11.03
CA THR A 156 12.00 -7.85 12.13
C THR A 156 12.55 -6.45 12.36
N HIS A 157 12.38 -5.53 11.41
CA HIS A 157 12.92 -4.18 11.49
C HIS A 157 11.85 -3.18 11.06
N THR A 158 11.20 -2.55 12.04
CA THR A 158 10.20 -1.50 11.83
C THR A 158 10.69 -0.19 12.44
N ARG A 159 10.62 0.90 11.66
CA ARG A 159 10.76 2.27 12.17
C ARG A 159 9.52 3.06 11.83
N HIS A 160 8.76 3.48 12.84
CA HIS A 160 7.60 4.36 12.63
C HIS A 160 8.05 5.71 12.03
N GLY A 161 7.29 6.22 11.07
CA GLY A 161 7.62 7.47 10.36
C GLY A 161 8.83 7.34 9.43
N SER A 162 9.17 6.12 8.99
CA SER A 162 10.30 5.82 8.10
C SER A 162 10.29 6.60 6.79
N SER A 163 9.11 6.90 6.24
CA SER A 163 8.98 7.62 4.96
C SER A 163 9.06 9.15 5.09
N ALA A 164 9.40 9.65 6.28
CA ALA A 164 9.38 11.05 6.68
C ALA A 164 7.98 11.70 6.59
N PRO A 165 7.65 12.64 7.49
CA PRO A 165 6.40 13.38 7.36
C PRO A 165 6.39 14.19 6.07
N THR A 166 5.22 14.33 5.46
CA THR A 166 4.99 15.36 4.44
C THR A 166 5.37 16.70 5.07
N ARG A 167 6.41 17.37 4.57
CA ARG A 167 6.78 18.72 5.05
C ARG A 167 5.63 19.68 4.79
N GLN A 168 4.81 19.96 5.79
CA GLN A 168 3.84 21.06 5.75
C GLN A 168 4.61 22.39 5.90
N GLY A 169 4.29 23.39 5.07
CA GLY A 169 4.75 24.77 5.29
C GLY A 169 5.93 25.28 4.44
N ARG A 170 6.22 24.71 3.26
CA ARG A 170 7.08 25.41 2.27
C ARG A 170 6.23 25.91 1.10
N SER A 171 5.96 27.21 1.08
CA SER A 171 5.59 27.93 -0.15
C SER A 171 6.79 27.87 -1.10
N TRP A 172 6.70 27.05 -2.14
CA TRP A 172 7.65 27.09 -3.24
C TRP A 172 7.38 28.36 -4.04
N CYS A 173 8.11 29.43 -3.75
CA CYS A 173 8.12 30.61 -4.61
C CYS A 173 8.93 30.25 -5.86
N VAL A 174 8.25 29.78 -6.90
CA VAL A 174 8.83 29.64 -8.23
C VAL A 174 9.02 31.06 -8.75
N ARG A 175 10.21 31.65 -8.58
CA ARG A 175 10.56 32.86 -9.30
C ARG A 175 10.72 32.46 -10.77
N ALA A 176 9.72 32.79 -11.59
CA ALA A 176 9.90 32.77 -13.02
C ALA A 176 10.94 33.85 -13.35
N SER A 177 12.13 33.43 -13.78
CA SER A 177 13.07 34.32 -14.44
C SER A 177 12.46 34.73 -15.77
N GLN A 178 11.97 35.96 -15.86
CA GLN A 178 11.67 36.58 -17.14
C GLN A 178 13.01 36.82 -17.85
N THR A 179 13.23 36.09 -18.95
CA THR A 179 14.10 36.52 -20.05
C THR A 179 13.23 37.11 -21.13
#